data_AF-A0A2V8BUB8-F1
#
_entry.id   AF-A0A2V8BUB8-F1
#
_cell.length_a   1.000
_cell.length_b   1.000
_cell.length_c   1.000
_cell.angle_alpha   90.00
_cell.angle_beta   90.00
_cell.angle_gamma   90.00
#
_symmetry.space_group_name_H-M   'P 1'
#
loop_
_entity.id
_entity.type
_entity.pdbx_description
1 polymer ?
#
loop_
_entity_poly.entity_id
_entity_poly.type
_entity_poly.pdbx_seq_one_letter_code
_entity_poly.pdbx_strand_id
1 'polypeptide(L)'
;MYTGFDVNLNARFAGSGQGSIGVSSGRERTDYCSIASLAQIGSNTDTSAGKIYLGNYVGNNINNSGPSANAYPSNLYCSVTPPFQPDWKGLVSYPLPWFGLRASATWQNRPGPQILASEAAVQASPALGRALSSPASLVNFIAPNTLFDPRINQVDVRLAKSLTFGRTRVQLTASVYNLNY
;
A
#
# COMPACT_ATOMS: atom_id res chain seq x y z
N MET A 1 14.38 -0.59 1.49
CA MET A 1 14.63 0.54 2.42
C MET A 1 13.37 1.37 2.56
N TYR A 2 12.86 1.49 3.79
CA TYR A 2 11.67 2.29 4.08
C TYR A 2 12.03 3.71 4.53
N THR A 3 11.28 4.70 4.05
CA THR A 3 11.37 6.10 4.50
C THR A 3 9.97 6.67 4.64
N GLY A 4 9.68 7.33 5.77
CA GLY A 4 8.38 7.95 6.00
C GLY A 4 8.42 9.02 7.08
N PHE A 5 7.32 9.76 7.19
CA PHE A 5 7.08 10.78 8.21
C PHE A 5 5.62 10.76 8.65
N ASP A 6 5.37 11.19 9.88
CA ASP A 6 4.06 11.45 10.45
C ASP A 6 4.12 12.76 11.22
N VAL A 7 3.15 13.63 11.00
CA VAL A 7 3.02 14.91 11.68
C VAL A 7 1.57 15.09 12.09
N ASN A 8 1.34 15.40 13.36
CA ASN A 8 0.01 15.69 13.89
C ASN A 8 0.04 17.01 14.66
N LEU A 9 -0.95 17.86 14.40
CA LEU A 9 -1.18 19.11 15.10
C LEU A 9 -2.55 19.06 15.76
N ASN A 10 -2.58 19.36 17.06
CA ASN A 10 -3.81 19.49 17.83
C ASN A 10 -3.92 20.90 18.38
N ALA A 11 -5.11 21.49 18.27
CA ALA A 11 -5.38 22.83 18.76
C ALA A 11 -6.70 22.88 19.51
N ARG A 12 -6.76 23.79 20.48
CA ARG A 12 -8.00 24.18 21.17
C ARG A 12 -8.24 25.66 20.92
N PHE A 13 -9.48 26.00 20.63
CA PHE A 13 -9.91 27.35 20.31
C PHE A 13 -10.71 27.94 21.47
N ALA A 14 -10.84 29.27 21.48
CA ALA A 14 -11.75 29.95 22.39
C ALA A 14 -13.17 29.37 22.27
N GLY A 15 -13.92 29.37 23.38
CA GLY A 15 -15.26 28.79 23.41
C GLY A 15 -15.29 27.27 23.38
N SER A 16 -14.27 26.56 23.87
CA SER A 16 -14.19 25.08 23.94
C SER A 16 -14.22 24.33 22.60
N GLY A 17 -13.88 25.04 21.52
CA GLY A 17 -13.61 24.42 20.22
C GLY A 17 -12.30 23.62 20.25
N GLN A 18 -12.22 22.58 19.43
CA GLN A 18 -11.03 21.75 19.27
C GLN A 18 -10.88 21.29 17.83
N GLY A 19 -9.64 21.08 17.40
CA GLY A 19 -9.34 20.51 16.09
C GLY A 19 -8.04 19.73 16.10
N SER A 20 -7.94 18.80 15.16
CA SER A 20 -6.74 18.03 14.88
C SER A 20 -6.54 17.94 13.38
N ILE A 21 -5.29 18.04 12.93
CA ILE A 21 -4.90 17.75 11.56
C ILE A 21 -3.63 16.92 11.57
N GLY A 22 -3.57 15.91 10.72
CA GLY A 22 -2.43 15.04 10.58
C GLY A 22 -2.12 14.76 9.13
N VAL A 23 -0.84 14.57 8.85
CA VAL A 23 -0.32 14.09 7.58
C VAL A 23 0.68 12.98 7.84
N SER A 24 0.52 11.87 7.14
CA SER A 24 1.46 10.76 7.19
C SER A 24 1.81 10.28 5.79
N SER A 25 3.08 9.98 5.54
CA SER A 25 3.50 9.41 4.26
C SER A 25 4.67 8.48 4.45
N GLY A 26 4.63 7.34 3.77
CA GLY A 26 5.72 6.39 3.73
C GLY A 26 5.94 5.87 2.32
N ARG A 27 7.17 5.49 2.01
CA ARG A 27 7.52 4.76 0.79
C ARG A 27 8.58 3.72 1.09
N GLU A 28 8.54 2.63 0.34
CA GLU A 28 9.57 1.62 0.35
C GLU A 28 10.31 1.61 -0.98
N ARG A 29 11.62 1.86 -0.92
CA ARG A 29 12.54 1.73 -2.06
C ARG A 29 13.06 0.30 -2.09
N THR A 30 12.99 -0.35 -3.23
CA THR A 30 13.61 -1.67 -3.45
C THR A 30 14.70 -1.53 -4.52
N ASP A 31 15.85 -2.14 -4.27
CA ASP A 31 16.93 -2.24 -5.24
C ASP A 31 17.57 -3.63 -5.14
N TYR A 32 17.37 -4.40 -6.20
CA TYR A 32 17.86 -5.76 -6.37
C TYR A 32 18.59 -5.91 -7.72
N CYS A 33 18.98 -4.81 -8.38
CA CYS A 33 19.60 -4.85 -9.71
C CYS A 33 20.92 -5.63 -9.74
N SER A 34 21.64 -5.70 -8.62
CA SER A 34 22.88 -6.48 -8.49
C SER A 34 22.66 -7.99 -8.47
N ILE A 35 21.46 -8.46 -8.14
CA ILE A 35 21.13 -9.89 -8.02
C ILE A 35 20.03 -10.34 -9.00
N ALA A 36 19.33 -9.41 -9.64
CA ALA A 36 18.27 -9.71 -10.62
C ALA A 36 18.78 -10.48 -11.85
N SER A 37 20.03 -10.21 -12.27
CA SER A 37 20.70 -10.97 -13.35
C SER A 37 21.15 -12.37 -12.92
N LEU A 38 21.36 -12.59 -11.62
CA LEU A 38 21.76 -13.87 -11.03
C LEU A 38 20.55 -14.75 -10.74
N ALA A 39 19.41 -14.15 -10.40
CA ALA A 39 18.16 -14.83 -10.07
C ALA A 39 17.43 -15.45 -11.28
N GLN A 40 17.83 -15.11 -12.51
CA GLN A 40 17.27 -15.72 -13.72
C GLN A 40 17.77 -17.16 -13.98
N ILE A 41 18.72 -17.64 -13.17
CA ILE A 41 19.25 -19.00 -13.20
C ILE A 41 18.60 -19.78 -12.05
N GLY A 42 17.41 -20.32 -12.31
CA GLY A 42 16.56 -20.94 -11.28
C GLY A 42 15.98 -22.29 -11.67
N SER A 43 16.64 -23.05 -12.55
CA SER A 43 16.63 -24.51 -12.53
C SER A 43 18.05 -24.95 -12.86
N ASN A 44 18.76 -25.48 -11.87
CA ASN A 44 20.07 -26.10 -12.06
C ASN A 44 19.93 -27.31 -13.01
N THR A 45 20.03 -27.06 -14.31
CA THR A 45 20.35 -28.07 -15.32
C THR A 45 21.70 -27.78 -15.98
N ASP A 46 22.51 -26.89 -15.41
CA ASP A 46 23.93 -26.87 -15.73
C ASP A 46 24.63 -28.00 -14.96
N THR A 47 24.83 -29.12 -15.65
CA THR A 47 25.59 -30.28 -15.17
C THR A 47 27.11 -30.03 -15.15
N SER A 48 27.56 -28.79 -15.37
CA SER A 48 28.99 -28.45 -15.51
C SER A 48 29.58 -27.70 -14.31
N ALA A 49 28.79 -27.07 -13.44
CA ALA A 49 29.27 -26.33 -12.28
C ALA A 49 28.65 -26.85 -10.97
N GLY A 50 29.31 -27.84 -10.35
CA GLY A 50 28.92 -28.38 -9.04
C GLY A 50 28.29 -29.77 -9.12
N LYS A 51 29.10 -30.76 -9.52
CA LYS A 51 28.74 -32.16 -9.34
C LYS A 51 28.70 -32.47 -7.84
N ILE A 52 27.50 -32.48 -7.26
CA ILE A 52 27.30 -33.24 -6.03
C ILE A 52 27.30 -34.70 -6.47
N TYR A 53 28.42 -35.40 -6.26
CA TYR A 53 28.52 -36.84 -6.49
C TYR A 53 27.71 -37.56 -5.41
N LEU A 54 26.40 -37.67 -5.61
CA LEU A 54 25.57 -38.57 -4.84
C LEU A 54 25.64 -39.92 -5.55
N GLY A 55 26.21 -40.91 -4.86
CA GLY A 55 26.03 -42.31 -5.25
C GLY A 55 24.53 -42.57 -5.46
N ASN A 56 24.21 -43.43 -6.43
CA ASN A 56 22.87 -43.72 -6.90
C ASN A 56 21.98 -44.33 -5.79
N TYR A 57 21.54 -43.50 -4.84
CA TYR A 57 20.55 -43.82 -3.84
C TYR A 57 19.20 -43.35 -4.37
N VAL A 58 18.38 -44.31 -4.78
CA VAL A 58 17.00 -44.08 -5.21
C VAL A 58 16.25 -43.42 -4.04
N GLY A 59 15.84 -42.16 -4.21
CA GLY A 59 15.04 -41.42 -3.21
C GLY A 59 15.61 -40.11 -2.67
N ASN A 60 16.77 -39.64 -3.15
CA ASN A 60 17.31 -38.35 -2.69
C ASN A 60 16.67 -37.16 -3.43
N ASN A 61 15.56 -36.63 -2.90
CA ASN A 61 15.04 -35.32 -3.30
C ASN A 61 15.92 -34.22 -2.69
N ILE A 62 16.85 -33.68 -3.48
CA ILE A 62 17.48 -32.39 -3.14
C ILE A 62 16.42 -31.32 -3.33
N ASN A 63 15.67 -31.05 -2.27
CA ASN A 63 14.85 -29.85 -2.17
C ASN A 63 15.81 -28.68 -1.98
N ASN A 64 16.37 -28.15 -3.08
CA ASN A 64 17.02 -26.86 -3.05
C ASN A 64 15.91 -25.80 -2.89
N SER A 65 15.44 -25.62 -1.65
CA SER A 65 14.60 -24.52 -1.23
C SER A 65 15.45 -23.24 -1.18
N GLY A 66 16.08 -22.91 -2.30
CA GLY A 66 16.58 -21.57 -2.56
C GLY A 66 15.41 -20.69 -2.96
N PRO A 67 15.46 -19.37 -2.68
CA PRO A 67 14.42 -18.46 -3.15
C PRO A 67 14.33 -18.56 -4.67
N SER A 68 13.18 -19.01 -5.18
CA SER A 68 12.97 -19.19 -6.61
C SER A 68 12.85 -17.83 -7.30
N ALA A 69 13.24 -17.78 -8.58
CA ALA A 69 13.21 -16.59 -9.44
C ALA A 69 11.85 -15.85 -9.47
N ASN A 70 10.77 -16.49 -9.02
CA ASN A 70 9.44 -15.88 -8.84
C ASN A 70 9.38 -14.85 -7.70
N ALA A 71 10.36 -14.82 -6.79
CA ALA A 71 10.42 -13.88 -5.67
C ALA A 71 11.25 -12.61 -5.96
N TYR A 72 11.98 -12.58 -7.08
CA TYR A 72 12.78 -11.43 -7.47
C TYR A 72 12.13 -10.71 -8.66
N PRO A 73 12.03 -9.37 -8.62
CA PRO A 73 11.55 -8.63 -9.78
C PRO A 73 12.48 -8.92 -10.96
N SER A 74 11.90 -9.08 -12.15
CA SER A 74 12.67 -9.15 -13.40
C SER A 74 13.60 -7.93 -13.51
N ASN A 75 14.67 -8.03 -14.32
CA ASN A 75 15.57 -6.90 -14.57
C ASN A 75 14.83 -5.60 -15.01
N LEU A 76 13.60 -5.74 -15.51
CA LEU A 76 12.73 -4.63 -15.89
C LEU A 76 12.37 -3.69 -14.72
N TYR A 77 12.27 -4.19 -13.48
CA TYR A 77 11.93 -3.41 -12.27
C TYR A 77 12.81 -3.78 -11.08
N CYS A 78 14.11 -3.91 -11.32
CA CYS A 78 15.05 -4.27 -10.28
C CYS A 78 15.30 -3.15 -9.27
N SER A 79 15.09 -1.88 -9.65
CA SER A 79 15.10 -0.73 -8.74
C SER A 79 13.77 0.01 -8.87
N VAL A 80 13.00 0.04 -7.79
CA VAL A 80 11.69 0.69 -7.77
C VAL A 80 11.66 1.74 -6.68
N THR A 81 11.18 2.90 -7.10
CA THR A 81 11.26 4.14 -6.37
C THR A 81 9.87 4.79 -6.35
N PRO A 82 8.97 4.35 -5.44
CA PRO A 82 7.61 4.88 -5.32
C PRO A 82 7.55 6.37 -4.94
N PRO A 83 6.64 7.18 -5.52
CA PRO A 83 6.44 8.55 -5.05
C PRO A 83 5.89 8.57 -3.62
N PHE A 84 6.11 9.67 -2.89
CA PHE A 84 5.44 9.86 -1.60
C PHE A 84 3.96 10.11 -1.83
N GLN A 85 3.12 9.33 -1.16
CA GLN A 85 1.67 9.45 -1.19
C GLN A 85 1.20 9.83 0.22
N PRO A 86 1.09 11.13 0.55
CA PRO A 86 0.70 11.55 1.89
C PRO A 86 -0.79 11.30 2.11
N ASP A 87 -1.18 10.77 3.27
CA ASP A 87 -2.54 10.65 3.76
C ASP A 87 -2.82 11.83 4.70
N TRP A 88 -3.84 12.62 4.40
CA TRP A 88 -4.23 13.78 5.18
C TRP A 88 -5.53 13.50 5.92
N LYS A 89 -5.56 13.82 7.22
CA LYS A 89 -6.74 13.66 8.07
C LYS A 89 -6.93 14.91 8.90
N GLY A 90 -8.14 15.43 8.90
CA GLY A 90 -8.53 16.58 9.69
C GLY A 90 -9.84 16.31 10.43
N LEU A 91 -9.94 16.86 11.63
CA LEU A 91 -11.20 16.95 12.35
C LEU A 91 -11.28 18.30 13.06
N VAL A 92 -12.46 18.87 13.08
CA VAL A 92 -12.76 20.08 13.84
C VAL A 92 -14.09 19.91 14.54
N SER A 93 -14.20 20.39 15.76
CA SER A 93 -15.45 20.45 16.48
C SER A 93 -15.56 21.74 17.27
N TYR A 94 -16.68 22.41 17.10
CA TYR A 94 -16.95 23.71 17.69
C TYR A 94 -18.34 23.73 18.30
N PRO A 95 -18.47 23.99 19.61
CA PRO A 95 -19.76 24.24 20.22
C PRO A 95 -20.22 25.65 19.82
N LEU A 96 -21.38 25.71 19.19
CA LEU A 96 -22.00 26.95 18.77
C LEU A 96 -22.56 27.65 20.01
N PRO A 97 -22.33 28.97 20.15
CA PRO A 97 -22.76 29.72 21.33
C PRO A 97 -24.29 29.82 21.44
N TRP A 98 -25.01 29.58 20.36
CA TRP A 98 -26.46 29.62 20.30
C TRP A 98 -27.08 28.21 20.45
N PHE A 99 -28.20 28.13 21.19
CA PHE A 99 -29.07 26.95 21.28
C PHE A 99 -28.43 25.63 21.76
N GLY A 100 -27.24 25.66 22.35
CA GLY A 100 -26.57 24.45 22.87
C GLY A 100 -26.19 23.44 21.78
N LEU A 101 -25.89 23.94 20.57
CA LEU A 101 -25.51 23.13 19.43
C LEU A 101 -24.00 22.90 19.39
N ARG A 102 -23.57 21.78 18.80
CA ARG A 102 -22.17 21.47 18.50
C ARG A 102 -22.05 21.04 17.06
N ALA A 103 -21.23 21.74 16.31
CA ALA A 103 -20.86 21.37 14.96
C ALA A 103 -19.53 20.63 14.97
N SER A 104 -19.39 19.68 14.07
CA SER A 104 -18.13 18.98 13.82
C SER A 104 -18.02 18.66 12.34
N ALA A 105 -16.80 18.70 11.82
CA ALA A 105 -16.48 18.25 10.48
C ALA A 105 -15.24 17.36 10.52
N THR A 106 -15.21 16.34 9.68
CA THR A 106 -14.05 15.48 9.44
C THR A 106 -13.71 15.53 7.97
N TRP A 107 -12.42 15.55 7.68
CA TRP A 107 -11.86 15.56 6.35
C TRP A 107 -10.81 14.47 6.24
N GLN A 108 -10.87 13.66 5.19
CA GLN A 108 -9.87 12.64 4.90
C GLN A 108 -9.52 12.71 3.41
N ASN A 109 -8.23 12.79 3.09
CA ASN A 109 -7.73 12.73 1.74
C ASN A 109 -6.68 11.61 1.64
N ARG A 110 -7.13 10.45 1.19
CA ARG A 110 -6.32 9.23 1.12
C ARG A 110 -5.85 8.98 -0.31
N PRO A 111 -4.62 8.49 -0.51
CA PRO A 111 -4.17 7.97 -1.80
C PRO A 111 -5.08 6.84 -2.28
N GLY A 112 -5.31 6.78 -3.59
CA GLY A 112 -6.06 5.68 -4.22
C GLY A 112 -5.29 4.36 -4.19
N PRO A 113 -5.96 3.23 -4.49
CA PRO A 113 -5.30 1.94 -4.65
C PRO A 113 -4.25 2.00 -5.76
N GLN A 114 -3.23 1.15 -5.64
CA GLN A 114 -2.21 1.03 -6.67
C GLN A 114 -2.78 0.39 -7.94
N ILE A 115 -2.44 0.93 -9.11
CA ILE A 115 -2.73 0.33 -10.39
C ILE A 115 -1.66 -0.72 -10.70
N LEU A 116 -2.11 -1.93 -11.04
CA LEU A 116 -1.28 -3.05 -11.46
C LEU A 116 -1.66 -3.42 -12.90
N ALA A 117 -0.67 -3.58 -13.77
CA ALA A 117 -0.86 -4.16 -15.09
C ALA A 117 0.12 -5.33 -15.24
N SER A 118 -0.43 -6.54 -15.27
CA SER A 118 0.34 -7.77 -15.40
C SER A 118 -0.37 -8.71 -16.35
N GLU A 119 0.35 -9.27 -17.33
CA GLU A 119 -0.13 -10.40 -18.11
C GLU A 119 0.67 -11.65 -17.81
N ALA A 120 -0.01 -12.80 -17.91
CA ALA A 120 0.64 -14.08 -17.97
C ALA A 120 1.23 -14.27 -19.37
N ALA A 121 2.54 -14.14 -19.51
CA ALA A 121 3.22 -14.53 -20.73
C ALA A 121 3.29 -16.06 -20.81
N VAL A 122 2.43 -16.65 -21.64
CA VAL A 122 2.30 -18.11 -21.83
C VAL A 122 3.26 -18.62 -22.93
N GLN A 123 3.79 -17.72 -23.78
CA GLN A 123 4.72 -18.05 -24.86
C GLN A 123 5.76 -16.94 -25.07
N ALA A 124 6.61 -16.69 -24.07
CA ALA A 124 7.83 -15.94 -24.35
C ALA A 124 8.78 -16.88 -25.10
N SER A 125 9.14 -16.57 -26.35
CA SER A 125 10.28 -17.22 -27.01
C SER A 125 11.51 -16.96 -26.14
N PRO A 126 12.04 -17.97 -25.45
CA PRO A 126 13.15 -17.76 -24.55
C PRO A 126 14.36 -17.38 -25.39
N ALA A 127 15.02 -16.29 -25.05
CA ALA A 127 16.25 -15.83 -25.71
C ALA A 127 17.35 -16.91 -25.76
N LEU A 128 17.22 -17.96 -24.94
CA LEU A 128 18.13 -19.09 -24.83
C LEU A 128 17.77 -20.30 -25.73
N GLY A 129 16.66 -20.27 -26.48
CA GLY A 129 16.27 -21.36 -27.41
C GLY A 129 15.86 -22.68 -26.73
N ARG A 130 15.44 -22.64 -25.46
CA ARG A 130 15.03 -23.82 -24.66
C ARG A 130 13.69 -23.56 -24.00
N ALA A 131 12.79 -24.54 -23.95
CA ALA A 131 11.48 -24.40 -23.34
C ALA A 131 11.54 -23.80 -21.91
N LEU A 132 10.58 -22.92 -21.59
CA LEU A 132 10.44 -22.33 -20.26
C LEU A 132 10.14 -23.43 -19.23
N SER A 133 10.73 -23.34 -18.04
CA SER A 133 10.48 -24.28 -16.93
C SER A 133 9.11 -24.06 -16.25
N SER A 134 8.41 -22.98 -16.57
CA SER A 134 7.08 -22.64 -16.07
C SER A 134 6.14 -22.34 -17.25
N PRO A 135 4.89 -22.87 -17.24
CA PRO A 135 3.93 -22.68 -18.32
C PRO A 135 3.42 -21.23 -18.45
N ALA A 136 3.67 -20.37 -17.46
CA ALA A 136 3.41 -18.94 -17.56
C ALA A 136 4.34 -18.16 -16.62
N SER A 137 4.87 -17.05 -17.11
CA SER A 137 5.55 -16.04 -16.28
C SER A 137 4.70 -14.77 -16.25
N LEU A 138 4.35 -14.28 -15.06
CA LEU A 138 3.64 -13.00 -14.92
C LEU A 138 4.61 -11.87 -15.23
N VAL A 139 4.36 -11.13 -16.31
CA VAL A 139 5.12 -9.96 -16.71
C VAL A 139 4.31 -8.73 -16.34
N ASN A 140 4.87 -7.89 -15.47
CA ASN A 140 4.28 -6.60 -15.15
C ASN A 140 4.64 -5.59 -16.26
N PHE A 141 3.66 -4.86 -16.79
CA PHE A 141 3.88 -3.76 -17.74
C PHE A 141 4.08 -2.41 -17.07
N ILE A 142 3.71 -2.33 -15.78
CA ILE A 142 3.86 -1.13 -14.95
C ILE A 142 4.71 -1.51 -13.74
N ALA A 143 5.61 -0.61 -13.34
CA ALA A 143 6.38 -0.79 -12.13
C ALA A 143 5.44 -0.85 -10.90
N PRO A 144 5.64 -1.80 -9.97
CA PRO A 144 4.84 -1.85 -8.76
C PRO A 144 4.98 -0.55 -7.96
N ASN A 145 3.92 -0.12 -7.28
CA ASN A 145 3.86 1.06 -6.43
C ASN A 145 4.24 2.39 -7.13
N THR A 146 4.15 2.51 -8.47
CA THR A 146 4.42 3.77 -9.17
C THR A 146 3.18 4.48 -9.70
N LEU A 147 2.10 3.75 -10.00
CA LEU A 147 0.84 4.30 -10.48
C LEU A 147 -0.29 4.03 -9.49
N PHE A 148 -1.14 5.04 -9.28
CA PHE A 148 -2.23 5.02 -8.31
C PHE A 148 -3.48 5.62 -8.94
N ASP A 149 -4.63 5.11 -8.52
CA ASP A 149 -5.94 5.67 -8.87
C ASP A 149 -6.11 7.09 -8.25
N PRO A 150 -7.07 7.91 -8.71
CA PRO A 150 -7.36 9.18 -8.09
C PRO A 150 -7.56 9.09 -6.59
N ARG A 151 -7.17 10.15 -5.90
CA ARG A 151 -7.24 10.23 -4.45
C ARG A 151 -8.70 10.27 -4.01
N ILE A 152 -8.98 9.61 -2.90
CA ILE A 152 -10.31 9.63 -2.28
C ILE A 152 -10.32 10.79 -1.28
N ASN A 153 -11.18 11.76 -1.56
CA ASN A 153 -11.46 12.86 -0.66
C ASN A 153 -12.83 12.64 0.00
N GLN A 154 -12.91 12.66 1.32
CA GLN A 154 -14.15 12.51 2.09
C GLN A 154 -14.30 13.64 3.09
N VAL A 155 -15.44 14.32 3.05
CA VAL A 155 -15.84 15.33 4.03
C VAL A 155 -17.16 14.88 4.65
N ASP A 156 -17.16 14.79 5.97
CA ASP A 156 -18.35 14.48 6.75
C ASP A 156 -18.62 15.61 7.74
N VAL A 157 -19.89 15.94 7.93
CA VAL A 157 -20.33 16.98 8.84
C VAL A 157 -21.36 16.42 9.79
N ARG A 158 -21.24 16.77 11.07
CA ARG A 158 -22.15 16.37 12.14
C ARG A 158 -22.58 17.57 12.97
N LEU A 159 -23.87 17.61 13.26
CA LEU A 159 -24.52 18.55 14.19
C LEU A 159 -25.09 17.78 15.37
N ALA A 160 -24.85 18.26 16.58
CA ALA A 160 -25.35 17.68 17.82
C ALA A 160 -26.06 18.75 18.67
N LYS A 161 -27.22 18.43 19.25
CA LYS A 161 -27.94 19.27 20.21
C LYS A 161 -28.10 18.53 21.53
N SER A 162 -27.66 19.13 22.62
CA SER A 162 -27.88 18.58 23.96
C SER A 162 -29.06 19.29 24.62
N LEU A 163 -30.13 18.55 24.86
CA LEU A 163 -31.32 19.00 25.59
C LEU A 163 -31.29 18.42 27.00
N THR A 164 -31.55 19.24 28.00
CA THR A 164 -31.57 18.79 29.41
C THR A 164 -32.97 19.02 29.97
N PHE A 165 -33.60 17.96 30.47
CA PHE A 165 -34.94 17.95 31.06
C PHE A 165 -34.84 17.42 32.49
N GLY A 166 -34.81 18.32 33.48
CA GLY A 166 -34.63 17.95 34.89
C GLY A 166 -33.29 17.25 35.13
N ARG A 167 -33.34 15.97 35.50
CA ARG A 167 -32.14 15.11 35.69
C ARG A 167 -31.70 14.36 34.43
N THR A 168 -32.49 14.43 33.35
CA THR A 168 -32.26 13.67 32.12
C THR A 168 -31.59 14.55 31.07
N ARG A 169 -30.52 14.05 30.45
CA ARG A 169 -29.85 14.68 29.31
C ARG A 169 -30.06 13.86 28.04
N VAL A 170 -30.64 14.47 27.02
CA VAL A 170 -30.88 13.86 25.70
C VAL A 170 -29.98 14.55 24.67
N GLN A 171 -29.26 13.78 23.87
CA GLN A 171 -28.44 14.32 22.78
C GLN A 171 -29.02 13.88 21.44
N LEU A 172 -29.41 14.85 20.62
CA LEU A 172 -29.85 14.64 19.25
C LEU A 172 -28.67 14.86 18.32
N THR A 173 -28.38 13.93 17.42
CA THR A 173 -27.27 14.05 16.48
C THR A 173 -27.73 13.77 15.06
N ALA A 174 -27.35 14.64 14.13
CA ALA A 174 -27.53 14.45 12.69
C ALA A 174 -26.15 14.49 12.02
N SER A 175 -25.88 13.54 11.12
CA SER A 175 -24.61 13.45 10.40
C SER A 175 -24.87 13.28 8.90
N VAL A 176 -24.11 14.00 8.09
CA VAL A 176 -24.12 13.90 6.62
C VAL A 176 -22.73 13.47 6.19
N TYR A 177 -22.67 12.46 5.34
CA TYR A 177 -21.44 11.82 4.89
C TYR A 177 -21.26 12.01 3.38
N ASN A 178 -20.02 11.93 2.91
CA ASN A 178 -19.67 12.00 1.48
C ASN A 178 -20.14 13.29 0.79
N LEU A 179 -19.85 14.45 1.38
CA LEU A 179 -20.20 15.75 0.79
C LEU A 179 -19.40 16.13 -0.48
N ASN A 180 -18.60 15.20 -1.01
CA ASN A 180 -17.71 15.42 -2.13
C ASN A 180 -18.26 14.65 -3.33
N TYR A 181 -18.67 15.38 -4.37
CA TYR A 181 -19.00 14.86 -5.69
C TYR A 181 -17.93 15.30 -6.68
#